data_AF-A0A1M7U6R8-F1
#
_entry.id   AF-A0A1M7U6R8-F1
#
_cell.length_a   1.000
_cell.length_b   1.000
_cell.length_c   1.000
_cell.angle_alpha   90.00
_cell.angle_beta   90.00
_cell.angle_gamma   90.00
#
_symmetry.space_group_name_H-M   'P 1'
#
loop_
_entity.id
_entity.type
_entity.pdbx_description
1 polymer ?
#
loop_
_entity_poly.entity_id
_entity_poly.type
_entity_poly.pdbx_seq_one_letter_code
_entity_poly.pdbx_strand_id
1 'polypeptide(L)'
;MTALSTFLRKTPGEALREYFDRPEIGLPTGFDWSLPEPELPRPLLGAIEGMTRSQRDRISNDAERVNALADEAGQAAIYSVAEDPAVLDGLSNAHARALWMFLNAPDRFRHAEEVRFTEDRRRGRMWAGFMTEAG
;
A
#
# COMPACT_ATOMS: atom_id res chain seq x y z
N MET A 1 -8.59 3.29 -12.25
CA MET A 1 -7.64 4.21 -11.60
C MET A 1 -6.36 3.44 -11.34
N THR A 2 -5.19 4.05 -11.58
CA THR A 2 -3.89 3.39 -11.36
C THR A 2 -3.61 3.20 -9.87
N ALA A 3 -2.81 2.20 -9.50
CA ALA A 3 -2.42 1.93 -8.11
C ALA A 3 -1.81 3.17 -7.44
N LEU A 4 -0.96 3.90 -8.17
CA LEU A 4 -0.37 5.15 -7.70
C LEU A 4 -1.44 6.18 -7.28
N SER A 5 -2.47 6.41 -8.09
CA SER A 5 -3.53 7.37 -7.77
C SER A 5 -4.32 6.96 -6.52
N THR A 6 -4.56 5.66 -6.33
CA THR A 6 -5.21 5.14 -5.11
C THR A 6 -4.33 5.36 -3.89
N PHE A 7 -3.05 5.00 -3.98
CA PHE A 7 -2.08 5.17 -2.90
C PHE A 7 -1.99 6.63 -2.44
N LEU A 8 -1.76 7.57 -3.37
CA LEU A 8 -1.64 8.99 -3.04
C LEU A 8 -2.90 9.58 -2.39
N ARG A 9 -4.09 9.10 -2.77
CA ARG A 9 -5.37 9.63 -2.26
C ARG A 9 -5.82 8.99 -0.94
N LYS A 10 -5.44 7.75 -0.68
CA LYS A 10 -5.96 6.96 0.45
C LYS A 10 -4.98 6.89 1.62
N THR A 11 -3.69 7.10 1.36
CA THR A 11 -2.67 7.18 2.40
C THR A 11 -2.68 8.56 3.06
N PRO A 12 -2.65 8.65 4.41
CA PRO A 12 -2.52 9.92 5.13
C PRO A 12 -1.27 10.71 4.73
N GLY A 13 -1.32 12.03 4.86
CA GLY A 13 -0.24 12.92 4.44
C GLY A 13 1.06 12.67 5.22
N GLU A 14 0.96 12.41 6.52
CA GLU A 14 2.12 12.07 7.36
C GLU A 14 2.85 10.80 6.89
N ALA A 15 2.09 9.76 6.51
CA ALA A 15 2.65 8.49 6.07
C ALA A 15 3.21 8.60 4.64
N LEU A 16 2.58 9.40 3.77
CA LEU A 16 3.14 9.75 2.47
C LEU A 16 4.47 10.50 2.64
N ARG A 17 4.55 11.44 3.57
CA ARG A 17 5.77 12.18 3.85
C ARG A 17 6.89 11.26 4.31
N GLU A 18 6.62 10.38 5.27
CA GLU A 18 7.59 9.37 5.74
C GLU A 18 8.12 8.50 4.58
N TYR A 19 7.24 8.07 3.67
CA TYR A 19 7.64 7.32 2.48
C TYR A 19 8.52 8.13 1.53
N PHE A 20 8.14 9.38 1.22
CA PHE A 20 8.85 10.21 0.25
C PHE A 20 10.12 10.89 0.79
N ASP A 21 10.27 11.00 2.11
CA ASP A 21 11.49 11.50 2.76
C ASP A 21 12.68 10.52 2.60
N ARG A 22 12.41 9.28 2.16
CA ARG A 22 13.44 8.28 1.86
C ARG A 22 14.28 8.67 0.64
N PRO A 23 15.61 8.81 0.75
CA PRO A 23 16.48 9.27 -0.34
C PRO A 23 16.38 8.43 -1.62
N GLU A 24 16.12 7.12 -1.48
CA GLU A 24 15.97 6.20 -2.59
C GLU A 24 14.71 6.45 -3.42
N ILE A 25 13.69 7.12 -2.89
CA ILE A 25 12.52 7.52 -3.68
C ILE A 25 12.92 8.68 -4.58
N GLY A 26 13.67 9.64 -4.03
CA GLY A 26 14.23 10.76 -4.79
C GLY A 26 13.16 11.75 -5.23
N LEU A 27 12.17 12.02 -4.37
CA LEU A 27 11.23 13.13 -4.57
C LEU A 27 12.03 14.45 -4.61
N PRO A 28 11.69 15.41 -5.48
CA PRO A 28 12.38 16.70 -5.54
C PRO A 28 12.43 17.40 -4.18
N THR A 29 13.61 17.89 -3.80
CA THR A 29 13.80 18.69 -2.58
C THR A 29 12.96 19.96 -2.65
N GLY A 30 12.13 20.22 -1.63
CA GLY A 30 11.27 21.40 -1.56
C GLY A 30 9.82 21.18 -1.96
N PHE A 31 9.36 19.92 -2.04
CA PHE A 31 7.92 19.64 -2.12
C PHE A 31 7.18 20.28 -0.93
N ASP A 32 6.08 20.98 -1.21
CA ASP A 32 5.30 21.67 -0.20
C ASP A 32 4.37 20.71 0.56
N TRP A 33 4.82 20.26 1.72
CA TRP A 33 4.05 19.44 2.65
C TRP A 33 3.09 20.23 3.55
N SER A 34 3.04 21.57 3.43
CA SER A 34 2.10 22.40 4.21
C SER A 34 0.69 22.41 3.65
N LEU A 35 0.49 21.84 2.45
CA LEU A 35 -0.81 21.71 1.81
C LEU A 35 -1.75 20.80 2.62
N PRO A 36 -3.06 21.09 2.63
CA PRO A 36 -4.06 20.19 3.21
C PRO A 36 -4.01 18.80 2.56
N GLU A 37 -4.24 17.73 3.34
CA GLU A 37 -4.17 16.35 2.82
C GLU A 37 -5.00 16.08 1.56
N PRO A 38 -6.25 16.59 1.41
CA PRO A 38 -7.04 16.38 0.20
C PRO A 38 -6.42 17.01 -1.06
N GLU A 39 -5.53 17.99 -0.89
CA GLU A 39 -4.87 18.74 -1.95
C GLU A 39 -3.52 18.14 -2.34
N LEU A 40 -2.89 17.32 -1.48
CA LEU A 40 -1.59 16.67 -1.72
C LEU A 40 -1.51 15.75 -2.96
N PRO A 41 -2.54 14.95 -3.34
CA PRO A 41 -2.37 13.92 -4.37
C PRO A 41 -2.00 14.48 -5.75
N ARG A 42 -2.58 15.62 -6.13
CA ARG A 42 -2.35 16.25 -7.43
C ARG A 42 -0.92 16.78 -7.61
N PRO A 43 -0.36 17.61 -6.71
CA PRO A 43 1.02 18.06 -6.79
C PRO A 43 2.01 16.91 -6.62
N LEU A 44 1.73 15.91 -5.78
CA LEU A 44 2.58 14.70 -5.69
C LEU A 44 2.65 13.97 -7.03
N LEU A 45 1.51 13.76 -7.69
CA LEU A 45 1.50 13.13 -9.01
C LEU A 45 2.32 13.93 -10.03
N GLY A 46 2.18 15.27 -10.06
CA GLY A 46 2.97 16.13 -10.95
C GLY A 46 4.47 16.10 -10.66
N ALA A 47 4.86 16.05 -9.38
CA ALA A 47 6.26 15.87 -9.00
C ALA A 47 6.81 14.52 -9.47
N ILE A 48 6.02 13.45 -9.32
CA ILE A 48 6.38 12.09 -9.75
C ILE A 48 6.52 12.03 -11.28
N GLU A 49 5.64 12.69 -12.03
CA GLU A 49 5.74 12.79 -13.49
C GLU A 49 7.06 13.43 -13.95
N GLY A 50 7.67 14.32 -13.15
CA GLY A 50 8.99 14.89 -13.42
C GLY A 50 10.19 13.96 -13.13
N MET A 51 9.98 12.83 -12.45
CA MET A 51 11.05 11.92 -12.04
C MET A 51 11.51 11.01 -13.20
N THR A 52 12.64 10.32 -13.00
CA THR A 52 13.11 9.33 -13.98
C THR A 52 12.13 8.14 -14.06
N ARG A 53 12.14 7.42 -15.19
CA ARG A 53 11.30 6.23 -15.38
C ARG A 53 11.51 5.20 -14.26
N SER A 54 12.76 4.91 -13.89
CA SER A 54 13.09 3.95 -12.84
C SER A 54 12.54 4.35 -11.47
N GLN A 55 12.54 5.65 -11.14
CA GLN A 55 11.93 6.14 -9.90
C GLN A 55 10.41 6.02 -9.92
N ARG A 56 9.76 6.37 -11.04
CA ARG A 56 8.31 6.21 -11.20
C ARG A 56 7.88 4.75 -11.13
N ASP A 57 8.64 3.85 -11.75
CA ASP A 57 8.39 2.42 -11.75
C ASP A 57 8.50 1.87 -10.31
N ARG A 58 9.51 2.29 -9.54
CA ARG A 58 9.64 1.95 -8.11
C ARG A 58 8.41 2.37 -7.31
N ILE A 59 8.03 3.65 -7.40
CA ILE A 59 6.88 4.18 -6.64
C ILE A 59 5.59 3.47 -7.05
N SER A 60 5.42 3.17 -8.34
CA SER A 60 4.24 2.45 -8.83
C SER A 60 4.18 1.04 -8.25
N ASN A 61 5.31 0.34 -8.22
CA ASN A 61 5.39 -1.02 -7.67
C ASN A 61 5.15 -1.02 -6.15
N ASP A 62 5.70 -0.05 -5.42
CA ASP A 62 5.47 0.09 -3.98
C ASP A 62 3.99 0.41 -3.68
N ALA A 63 3.39 1.31 -4.47
CA ALA A 63 1.97 1.62 -4.39
C ALA A 63 1.08 0.40 -4.66
N GLU A 64 1.41 -0.43 -5.65
CA GLU A 64 0.69 -1.68 -5.94
C GLU A 64 0.71 -2.63 -4.74
N ARG A 65 1.89 -2.84 -4.14
CA ARG A 65 2.06 -3.71 -2.98
C ARG A 65 1.30 -3.22 -1.76
N VAL A 66 1.38 -1.92 -1.45
CA VAL A 66 0.63 -1.33 -0.33
C VAL A 66 -0.88 -1.46 -0.55
N ASN A 67 -1.37 -1.15 -1.75
CA ASN A 67 -2.80 -1.26 -2.05
C ASN A 67 -3.31 -2.70 -1.96
N ALA A 68 -2.50 -3.68 -2.38
CA ALA A 68 -2.86 -5.09 -2.34
C ALA A 68 -3.12 -5.60 -0.91
N LEU A 69 -2.52 -4.97 0.10
CA LEU A 69 -2.75 -5.28 1.51
C LEU A 69 -3.67 -4.29 2.23
N ALA A 70 -4.23 -3.29 1.56
CA ALA A 70 -5.09 -2.26 2.16
C ALA A 70 -6.60 -2.58 2.10
N ASP A 71 -6.99 -3.73 1.55
CA ASP A 71 -8.37 -4.23 1.59
C ASP A 71 -8.59 -5.17 2.80
N GLU A 72 -9.82 -5.65 3.01
CA GLU A 72 -10.17 -6.47 4.17
C GLU A 72 -9.29 -7.72 4.34
N ALA A 73 -9.10 -8.49 3.27
CA ALA A 73 -8.31 -9.72 3.35
C ALA A 73 -6.80 -9.43 3.46
N GLY A 74 -6.33 -8.30 2.94
CA GLY A 74 -4.97 -7.81 3.09
C GLY A 74 -4.69 -7.38 4.53
N GLN A 75 -5.64 -6.70 5.15
CA GLN A 75 -5.57 -6.33 6.56
C GLN A 75 -5.58 -7.57 7.45
N ALA A 76 -6.42 -8.57 7.18
CA ALA A 76 -6.37 -9.84 7.91
C ALA A 76 -4.97 -10.50 7.83
N ALA A 77 -4.34 -10.48 6.65
CA ALA A 77 -2.97 -10.98 6.48
C ALA A 77 -1.96 -10.14 7.28
N ILE A 78 -2.02 -8.81 7.23
CA ILE A 78 -1.18 -7.91 8.02
C ILE A 78 -1.28 -8.22 9.53
N TYR A 79 -2.50 -8.33 10.07
CA TYR A 79 -2.70 -8.59 11.49
C TYR A 79 -2.24 -10.00 11.91
N SER A 80 -2.30 -10.99 11.01
CA SER A 80 -1.80 -12.35 11.32
C SER A 80 -0.29 -12.44 11.50
N VAL A 81 0.46 -11.46 10.99
CA VAL A 81 1.94 -11.44 11.01
C VAL A 81 2.50 -10.27 11.80
N ALA A 82 1.65 -9.39 12.32
CA ALA A 82 2.04 -8.24 13.12
C ALA A 82 2.69 -8.70 14.43
N GLU A 83 3.83 -8.08 14.77
CA GLU A 83 4.49 -8.33 16.05
C GLU A 83 3.71 -7.72 17.21
N ASP A 84 3.27 -6.48 17.04
CA ASP A 84 2.42 -5.76 17.98
C ASP A 84 1.23 -5.14 17.22
N PRO A 85 0.04 -5.77 17.28
CA PRO A 85 -1.18 -5.22 16.68
C PRO A 85 -1.55 -3.84 17.19
N ALA A 86 -1.17 -3.47 18.42
CA ALA A 86 -1.55 -2.18 19.00
C ALA A 86 -0.93 -1.00 18.25
N VAL A 87 0.26 -1.18 17.67
CA VAL A 87 0.89 -0.18 16.80
C VAL A 87 0.03 0.07 15.56
N LEU A 88 -0.54 -0.99 14.99
CA LEU A 88 -1.39 -0.90 13.80
C LEU A 88 -2.75 -0.28 14.12
N ASP A 89 -3.31 -0.58 15.29
CA ASP A 89 -4.59 -0.04 15.74
C ASP A 89 -4.54 1.48 15.96
N GLY A 90 -3.35 2.03 16.27
CA GLY A 90 -3.13 3.47 16.35
C GLY A 90 -3.10 4.21 15.01
N LEU A 91 -3.04 3.48 13.88
CA LEU A 91 -2.94 4.08 12.55
C LEU A 91 -4.33 4.34 11.95
N SER A 92 -4.45 5.50 11.30
CA SER A 92 -5.73 6.06 10.89
C SER A 92 -6.55 5.20 9.91
N ASN A 93 -5.89 4.46 9.02
CA ASN A 93 -6.58 3.62 8.04
C ASN A 93 -5.74 2.43 7.54
N ALA A 94 -6.36 1.59 6.71
CA ALA A 94 -5.73 0.39 6.15
C ALA A 94 -4.49 0.67 5.27
N HIS A 95 -4.47 1.79 4.53
CA HIS A 95 -3.32 2.18 3.73
C HIS A 95 -2.16 2.64 4.62
N ALA A 96 -2.46 3.35 5.72
CA ALA A 96 -1.48 3.71 6.73
C ALA A 96 -0.84 2.47 7.38
N ARG A 97 -1.66 1.47 7.78
CA ARG A 97 -1.15 0.19 8.32
C ARG A 97 -0.29 -0.58 7.33
N ALA A 98 -0.74 -0.69 6.08
CA ALA A 98 0.01 -1.37 5.03
C ALA A 98 1.33 -0.67 4.72
N LEU A 99 1.33 0.66 4.61
CA LEU A 99 2.55 1.44 4.38
C LEU A 99 3.49 1.39 5.58
N TRP A 100 2.97 1.46 6.82
CA TRP A 100 3.80 1.35 8.01
C TRP A 100 4.52 0.00 8.07
N MET A 101 3.82 -1.10 7.81
CA MET A 101 4.43 -2.44 7.72
C MET A 101 5.47 -2.51 6.61
N PHE A 102 5.17 -1.92 5.44
CA PHE A 102 6.10 -1.86 4.31
C PHE A 102 7.41 -1.13 4.66
N LEU A 103 7.32 -0.04 5.43
CA LEU A 103 8.45 0.80 5.81
C LEU A 103 9.24 0.22 7.01
N ASN A 104 8.54 -0.22 8.05
CA ASN A 104 9.11 -0.50 9.37
C ASN A 104 9.30 -2.00 9.65
N ALA A 105 8.57 -2.86 8.94
CA ALA A 105 8.63 -4.32 9.12
C ALA A 105 8.63 -5.06 7.77
N PRO A 106 9.59 -4.78 6.86
CA PRO A 106 9.56 -5.24 5.48
C PRO A 106 9.51 -6.77 5.34
N ASP A 107 10.14 -7.51 6.26
CA ASP A 107 10.11 -8.98 6.25
C ASP A 107 8.71 -9.52 6.57
N ARG A 108 8.00 -8.89 7.52
CA ARG A 108 6.62 -9.25 7.87
C ARG A 108 5.63 -8.78 6.82
N PHE A 109 5.86 -7.62 6.21
CA PHE A 109 5.07 -7.19 5.06
C PHE A 109 5.14 -8.22 3.93
N ARG A 110 6.34 -8.72 3.58
CA ARG A 110 6.48 -9.80 2.59
C ARG A 110 5.73 -11.08 3.01
N HIS A 111 5.79 -11.43 4.30
CA HIS A 111 5.04 -12.58 4.79
C HIS A 111 3.51 -12.39 4.69
N ALA A 112 3.00 -11.17 4.93
CA ALA A 112 1.59 -10.85 4.69
C ALA A 112 1.21 -10.97 3.20
N GLU A 113 2.09 -10.57 2.27
CA GLU A 113 1.89 -10.76 0.83
C GLU A 113 1.77 -12.26 0.47
N GLU A 114 2.58 -13.13 1.09
CA GLU A 114 2.52 -14.59 0.91
C GLU A 114 1.22 -15.20 1.46
N VAL A 115 0.81 -14.77 2.66
CA VAL A 115 -0.47 -15.17 3.27
C VAL A 115 -1.63 -14.77 2.36
N ARG A 116 -1.62 -13.54 1.84
CA ARG A 116 -2.65 -13.06 0.91
C ARG A 116 -2.69 -13.88 -0.37
N PHE A 117 -1.54 -14.13 -1.00
CA PHE A 117 -1.46 -14.93 -2.21
C PHE A 117 -2.04 -16.34 -2.00
N THR A 118 -1.75 -16.95 -0.85
CA THR A 118 -2.25 -18.28 -0.49
C THR A 118 -3.77 -18.29 -0.30
N GLU A 119 -4.32 -17.27 0.36
CA GLU A 119 -5.75 -17.10 0.58
C GLU A 119 -6.54 -16.84 -0.71
N ASP A 120 -6.05 -15.99 -1.61
CA ASP A 120 -6.68 -15.76 -2.92
C ASP A 120 -6.73 -17.05 -3.74
N ARG A 121 -5.66 -17.86 -3.71
CA ARG A 121 -5.63 -19.17 -4.37
C ARG A 121 -6.56 -20.18 -3.70
N ARG A 122 -6.73 -20.12 -2.38
CA ARG A 122 -7.69 -20.96 -1.63
C ARG A 122 -9.13 -20.61 -1.98
N ARG A 123 -9.48 -19.32 -1.98
CA ARG A 123 -10.83 -18.82 -2.34
C ARG A 123 -11.18 -19.12 -3.79
N GLY A 124 -10.24 -18.95 -4.73
CA GLY A 124 -10.44 -19.32 -6.14
C GLY A 124 -10.78 -20.81 -6.34
N ARG A 125 -10.16 -21.71 -5.55
CA ARG A 125 -10.49 -23.15 -5.58
C ARG A 125 -11.83 -23.48 -4.93
N MET A 126 -12.23 -22.75 -3.88
CA MET A 126 -13.52 -22.94 -3.22
C MET A 126 -14.69 -22.55 -4.15
N TRP A 127 -14.50 -21.55 -5.02
CA TRP A 127 -15.50 -21.14 -6.02
C TRP A 127 -15.62 -22.14 -7.18
N ALA A 128 -14.52 -22.82 -7.56
CA ALA A 128 -14.57 -23.89 -8.56
C ALA A 128 -15.36 -25.13 -8.09
N GLY A 129 -15.50 -25.34 -6.77
CA GLY A 129 -16.29 -26.44 -6.20
C GLY A 129 -17.79 -26.18 -6.12
N PHE A 130 -18.26 -24.96 -6.39
CA PHE A 130 -19.68 -24.57 -6.28
C PHE A 130 -20.44 -24.59 -7.63
N MET A 131 -19.77 -24.91 -8.75
CA MET A 131 -20.45 -25.28 -10.00
C MET A 131 -20.74 -26.78 -9.98
N THR A 132 -21.78 -27.20 -9.27
CA THR A 132 -22.38 -28.53 -9.49
C THR A 132 -23.40 -28.44 -10.61
N GLU A 133 -23.43 -29.48 -11.45
CA GLU A 133 -24.13 -29.59 -12.74
C GLU A 133 -25.57 -29.06 -12.73
N ALA A 134 -25.95 -28.41 -13.84
CA ALA A 134 -27.35 -28.24 -14.19
C ALA A 134 -27.93 -29.65 -14.42
N GLY A 135 -28.84 -30.07 -13.54
CA GLY A 135 -29.57 -31.33 -13.66
C GLY A 135 -30.45 -31.41 -14.89
#